data_AF-A0A7V5J1S8-F1
#
_entry.id   AF-A0A7V5J1S8-F1
#
_cell.length_a   1.000
_cell.length_b   1.000
_cell.length_c   1.000
_cell.angle_alpha   90.00
_cell.angle_beta   90.00
_cell.angle_gamma   90.00
#
_symmetry.space_group_name_H-M   'P 1'
#
loop_
_entity.id
_entity.type
_entity.pdbx_description
1 polymer ?
#
loop_
_entity_poly.entity_id
_entity_poly.type
_entity_poly.pdbx_seq_one_letter_code
_entity_poly.pdbx_strand_id
1 'polypeptide(L)' 'VITSCRVDKAAVMKRWRPRARGTANRIIKPTSHIMVEVAKAEEA' A
#
# COMPACT_ATOMS: atom_id res chain seq x y z
N VAL A 1 8.61 -20.45 -9.32
CA VAL A 1 7.45 -20.73 -8.43
C VAL A 1 7.40 -19.66 -7.35
N ILE A 2 6.23 -19.08 -7.04
CA ILE A 2 6.09 -18.12 -5.94
C ILE A 2 5.90 -18.91 -4.65
N THR A 3 6.78 -18.72 -3.68
CA THR A 3 6.81 -19.49 -2.43
C THR A 3 6.03 -18.79 -1.33
N SER A 4 6.18 -17.47 -1.21
CA SER A 4 5.38 -16.68 -0.25
C SER A 4 5.18 -15.25 -0.76
N CYS A 5 4.01 -14.69 -0.45
CA CYS A 5 3.67 -13.29 -0.71
C CYS A 5 3.00 -12.72 0.54
N ARG A 6 3.55 -11.64 1.10
CA ARG A 6 3.00 -10.95 2.26
C ARG A 6 2.88 -9.46 2.00
N VAL A 7 1.76 -8.88 2.46
CA VAL A 7 1.41 -7.47 2.27
C VAL A 7 1.10 -6.87 3.63
N ASP A 8 1.93 -5.92 4.04
CA ASP A 8 1.85 -5.28 5.34
C ASP A 8 1.42 -3.81 5.24
N LYS A 9 0.86 -3.30 6.33
CA LYS A 9 0.54 -1.87 6.45
C LYS A 9 1.83 -1.05 6.50
N ALA A 10 1.88 0.02 5.72
CA ALA A 10 2.99 0.96 5.72
C ALA A 10 2.54 2.36 6.15
N ALA A 11 3.44 3.32 6.06
CA ALA A 11 3.18 4.69 6.46
C ALA A 11 1.96 5.27 5.74
N VAL A 12 1.14 5.98 6.50
CA VAL A 12 -0.09 6.58 6.01
C VAL A 12 0.06 8.09 5.95
N MET A 13 0.05 8.65 4.75
CA MET A 13 0.18 10.10 4.58
C MET A 13 -1.17 10.80 4.72
N LYS A 14 -1.19 11.85 5.55
CA LYS A 14 -2.35 12.75 5.71
C LYS A 14 -2.21 13.94 4.76
N ARG A 15 -3.30 14.29 4.08
CA ARG A 15 -3.44 15.47 3.22
C ARG A 15 -4.78 16.16 3.49
N TRP A 16 -4.89 17.42 3.08
CA TRP A 16 -6.08 18.23 3.26
C TRP A 16 -6.89 18.28 1.97
N ARG A 17 -8.22 18.07 2.04
CA ARG A 17 -9.14 18.31 0.93
C ARG A 17 -9.94 19.59 1.24
N PRO A 18 -9.81 20.65 0.43
CA PRO A 18 -10.72 21.77 0.54
C PRO A 18 -12.15 21.32 0.24
N ARG A 19 -13.11 21.82 1.01
CA ARG A 19 -14.55 21.57 0.86
C ARG A 19 -15.32 22.91 0.82
N ALA A 20 -16.62 22.83 0.60
CA ALA A 20 -17.50 23.99 0.63
C ALA A 20 -17.50 24.66 2.03
N ARG A 21 -17.94 25.92 2.07
CA ARG A 21 -18.08 26.72 3.30
C ARG A 21 -16.78 26.89 4.10
N GLY A 22 -15.61 26.97 3.43
CA GLY A 22 -14.31 27.17 4.09
C GLY A 22 -13.85 25.98 4.95
N THR A 23 -14.57 24.85 4.89
CA THR A 23 -14.19 23.65 5.63
C THR A 23 -13.18 22.85 4.85
N ALA A 24 -12.46 21.99 5.55
CA ALA A 24 -11.62 21.04 4.88
C ALA A 24 -11.46 19.78 5.72
N ASN A 25 -11.43 18.66 5.01
CA ASN A 25 -11.43 17.33 5.61
C ASN A 25 -10.13 16.62 5.25
N ARG A 26 -9.75 15.65 6.07
CA ARG A 26 -8.55 14.85 5.82
C ARG A 26 -8.76 13.83 4.70
N ILE A 27 -7.83 13.77 3.74
CA ILE A 27 -7.63 12.63 2.84
C ILE A 27 -6.47 11.80 3.38
N ILE A 28 -6.65 10.49 3.36
CA ILE A 28 -5.64 9.53 3.75
C ILE A 28 -5.08 8.87 2.49
N LYS A 29 -3.75 8.80 2.37
CA LYS A 29 -3.04 8.07 1.31
C LYS A 29 -2.35 6.86 1.94
N PRO A 30 -3.00 5.68 1.93
CA PRO A 30 -2.39 4.47 2.46
C PRO A 30 -1.32 3.96 1.50
N THR A 31 -0.23 3.46 2.06
CA THR A 31 0.80 2.71 1.33
C THR A 31 0.94 1.33 1.97
N SER A 32 1.56 0.40 1.25
CA SER A 32 1.80 -0.97 1.73
C SER A 32 3.21 -1.41 1.42
N HIS A 33 3.78 -2.25 2.29
CA HIS A 33 5.01 -2.98 2.01
C HIS A 33 4.65 -4.34 1.43
N ILE A 34 5.27 -4.69 0.29
CA ILE A 34 5.03 -5.95 -0.40
C ILE A 34 6.35 -6.73 -0.37
N MET A 35 6.32 -7.93 0.20
CA MET A 35 7.43 -8.88 0.10
C MET A 35 6.98 -10.09 -0.68
N VAL A 36 7.77 -10.46 -1.67
CA VAL A 36 7.54 -11.62 -2.53
C VAL A 36 8.78 -12.49 -2.50
N GLU A 37 8.62 -13.74 -2.08
CA GLU A 37 9.66 -14.75 -2.08
C GLU A 37 9.39 -15.71 -3.25
N VAL A 38 10.35 -15.81 -4.16
CA VAL A 38 10.28 -16.68 -5.34
C VAL A 38 11.36 -17.75 -5.30
N ALA A 39 10.99 -18.97 -5.65
CA ALA A 39 11.90 -20.08 -5.89
C ALA A 39 12.07 -20.33 -7.39
N LYS A 40 13.22 -20.92 -7.77
CA LYS A 40 13.44 -21.42 -9.13
C LYS A 40 12.29 -22.34 -9.53
N ALA A 41 11.76 -22.13 -10.73
CA ALA A 41 10.94 -23.16 -11.35
C ALA A 41 11.89 -24.29 -11.74
N GLU A 42 11.62 -25.50 -11.25
CA GLU A 42 12.24 -26.69 -11.83
C GLU A 42 11.81 -26.72 -13.31
N GLU A 43 12.78 -26.75 -14.21
CA GLU A 43 12.56 -26.83 -15.66
C GLU A 43 11.63 -28.01 -15.95
N ALA A 44 10.48 -27.71 -16.57
CA ALA A 44 9.57 -28.70 -17.11
C ALA A 44 9.95 -29.01 -18.57
#